data_AF-A0A5J6QGV7-F1
#
_entry.id   AF-A0A5J6QGV7-F1
#
_cell.length_a   1.000
_cell.length_b   1.000
_cell.length_c   1.000
_cell.angle_alpha   90.00
_cell.angle_beta   90.00
_cell.angle_gamma   90.00
#
_symmetry.space_group_name_H-M   'P 1'
#
loop_
_entity.id
_entity.type
_entity.pdbx_description
1 polymer ?
#
loop_
_entity_poly.entity_id
_entity_poly.type
_entity_poly.pdbx_seq_one_letter_code
_entity_poly.pdbx_strand_id
1 'polypeptide(L)'
;MSDFRPMPQPCKDVLFFNASAPAGDLFDTADLRMDAALNLLRLLEFSDNLDFTQHQAARLSAAISVLLDDARVLYEASHQRWMQAMQGL
;
A
#
# COMPACT_ATOMS: atom_id res chain seq x y z
N MET A 1 2.15 -27.64 -9.04
CA MET A 1 2.76 -26.28 -9.05
C MET A 1 1.80 -25.41 -9.83
N SER A 2 1.17 -24.42 -9.20
CA SER A 2 0.14 -23.60 -9.84
C SER A 2 0.80 -22.70 -10.89
N ASP A 3 0.32 -22.77 -12.14
CA ASP A 3 0.74 -21.90 -13.24
C ASP A 3 0.28 -20.46 -12.96
N PHE A 4 1.09 -19.72 -12.21
CA PHE A 4 0.89 -18.29 -12.01
C PHE A 4 1.07 -17.57 -13.36
N ARG A 5 -0.03 -17.10 -13.94
CA ARG A 5 -0.02 -16.22 -15.11
C ARG A 5 -0.34 -14.80 -14.65
N PRO A 6 0.67 -13.96 -14.38
CA PRO A 6 0.41 -12.58 -14.01
C PRO A 6 -0.32 -11.90 -15.17
N MET A 7 -1.35 -11.11 -14.86
CA MET A 7 -2.00 -10.29 -15.87
C MET A 7 -0.96 -9.35 -16.49
N PRO A 8 -1.00 -9.12 -17.82
CA PRO A 8 -0.06 -8.22 -18.48
C PRO A 8 -0.17 -6.82 -17.85
N GLN A 9 0.89 -6.39 -17.17
CA GLN A 9 0.96 -5.04 -16.62
C GLN A 9 1.46 -4.08 -17.71
N PRO A 10 0.79 -2.94 -17.91
CA PRO A 10 1.13 -1.99 -18.97
C PRO A 10 2.47 -1.28 -18.74
N CYS A 11 2.97 -1.26 -17.50
CA CYS A 11 4.24 -0.63 -17.11
C CYS A 11 4.98 -1.53 -16.12
N LYS A 12 6.30 -1.69 -16.27
CA LYS A 12 7.13 -2.60 -15.45
C LYS A 12 7.16 -2.26 -13.96
N ASP A 13 6.96 -0.98 -13.61
CA ASP A 13 7.22 -0.45 -12.27
C ASP A 13 5.99 0.20 -11.63
N VAL A 14 4.78 -0.05 -12.15
CA VAL A 14 3.55 0.58 -11.64
C VAL A 14 2.74 -0.43 -10.84
N LEU A 15 2.52 -0.11 -9.57
CA LEU A 15 1.57 -0.81 -8.73
C LEU A 15 0.16 -0.62 -9.31
N PHE A 16 -0.42 -1.73 -9.79
CA PHE A 16 -1.76 -1.71 -10.37
C PHE A 16 -2.80 -1.70 -9.24
N PHE A 17 -3.52 -0.60 -9.12
CA PHE A 17 -4.76 -0.55 -8.37
C PHE A 17 -5.91 -0.18 -9.31
N ASN A 18 -7.10 -0.72 -9.03
CA ASN A 18 -8.29 -0.38 -9.79
C ASN A 18 -8.78 1.01 -9.36
N ALA A 19 -8.28 2.07 -10.01
CA ALA A 19 -8.72 3.44 -9.78
C ALA A 19 -10.23 3.65 -10.06
N SER A 20 -10.86 2.73 -10.79
CA SER A 20 -12.31 2.73 -11.06
C SER A 20 -13.15 2.15 -9.92
N ALA A 21 -12.52 1.66 -8.85
CA ALA A 21 -13.24 1.10 -7.70
C ALA A 21 -14.08 2.18 -6.96
N PRO A 22 -15.12 1.74 -6.22
CA PRO A 22 -15.86 2.59 -5.29
C PRO A 22 -14.94 3.29 -4.28
N ALA A 23 -15.34 4.48 -3.83
CA ALA A 23 -14.57 5.26 -2.86
C ALA A 23 -14.32 4.49 -1.55
N GLY A 24 -15.31 3.74 -1.08
CA GLY A 24 -15.18 2.87 0.10
C GLY A 24 -14.07 1.83 -0.08
N ASP A 25 -14.14 1.04 -1.14
CA ASP A 25 -13.14 -0.01 -1.43
C ASP A 25 -11.71 0.55 -1.55
N LEU A 26 -11.56 1.74 -2.16
CA LEU A 26 -10.27 2.44 -2.25
C LEU A 26 -9.76 2.86 -0.87
N PHE A 27 -10.64 3.39 -0.02
CA PHE A 27 -10.30 3.78 1.35
C PHE A 27 -9.93 2.57 2.20
N ASP A 28 -10.74 1.52 2.19
CA ASP A 28 -10.49 0.29 2.95
C ASP A 28 -9.15 -0.34 2.54
N THR A 29 -8.84 -0.31 1.25
CA THR A 29 -7.54 -0.79 0.77
C THR A 29 -6.39 0.11 1.23
N ALA A 30 -6.57 1.44 1.25
CA ALA A 30 -5.58 2.37 1.79
C ALA A 30 -5.30 2.07 3.27
N ASP A 31 -6.35 1.90 4.06
CA ASP A 31 -6.28 1.59 5.48
C ASP A 31 -5.51 0.29 5.74
N LEU A 32 -5.84 -0.78 5.00
CA LEU A 32 -5.10 -2.05 5.07
C LEU A 32 -3.60 -1.90 4.79
N ARG A 33 -3.21 -1.01 3.86
CA ARG A 33 -1.79 -0.75 3.55
C ARG A 33 -1.09 0.04 4.65
N MET A 34 -1.77 1.01 5.25
CA MET A 34 -1.26 1.72 6.43
C MET A 34 -1.10 0.78 7.62
N ASP A 35 -2.09 -0.06 7.88
CA ASP A 35 -2.05 -1.06 8.95
C ASP A 35 -0.92 -2.08 8.75
N ALA A 36 -0.68 -2.54 7.53
CA ALA A 36 0.45 -3.39 7.21
C ALA A 36 1.79 -2.69 7.54
N ALA A 37 1.95 -1.42 7.18
CA ALA A 37 3.14 -0.63 7.51
C ALA A 37 3.32 -0.48 9.04
N LEU A 38 2.23 -0.18 9.76
CA LEU A 38 2.25 -0.06 11.23
C LEU A 38 2.60 -1.39 11.90
N ASN A 39 2.07 -2.51 11.42
CA ASN A 39 2.38 -3.83 11.95
C ASN A 39 3.86 -4.17 11.75
N LEU A 40 4.45 -3.83 10.60
CA LEU A 40 5.89 -4.00 10.37
C LEU A 40 6.74 -3.15 11.31
N LEU A 41 6.32 -1.91 11.60
CA LEU A 41 7.00 -1.04 12.57
C LEU A 41 6.91 -1.61 13.99
N ARG A 42 5.73 -2.09 14.40
CA ARG A 42 5.54 -2.73 15.72
C ARG A 42 6.41 -3.98 15.88
N LEU A 43 6.58 -4.77 14.82
CA LEU A 43 7.50 -5.92 14.86
C LEU A 43 8.94 -5.51 15.20
N LEU A 44 9.39 -4.34 14.76
CA LEU A 44 10.70 -3.82 15.18
C LEU A 44 10.70 -3.33 16.62
N GLU A 45 9.67 -2.57 17.00
CA GLU A 45 9.56 -1.98 18.34
C GLU A 45 9.62 -3.02 19.45
N PHE A 46 9.00 -4.18 19.23
CA PHE A 46 8.98 -5.29 20.19
C PHE A 46 10.01 -6.38 19.91
N SER A 47 10.95 -6.17 18.98
CA SER A 47 12.03 -7.12 18.76
C SER A 47 13.20 -6.85 19.70
N ASP A 48 13.59 -7.85 20.48
CA ASP A 48 14.84 -7.82 21.31
C ASP A 48 16.11 -7.95 20.44
N ASN A 49 16.04 -7.52 19.17
CA ASN A 49 17.01 -7.87 18.15
C ASN A 49 18.19 -6.89 18.16
N LEU A 50 19.16 -7.17 19.03
CA LEU A 50 20.45 -6.47 19.10
C LEU A 50 21.23 -6.50 17.77
N ASP A 51 20.88 -7.42 16.86
CA ASP A 51 21.54 -7.64 15.57
C ASP A 51 20.83 -6.97 14.37
N PHE A 52 19.92 -6.01 14.60
CA PHE A 52 19.28 -5.29 13.50
C PHE A 52 20.29 -4.40 12.74
N THR A 53 20.74 -4.90 11.59
CA THR A 53 21.78 -4.23 10.80
C THR A 53 21.23 -3.03 10.02
N GLN A 54 22.11 -2.07 9.70
CA GLN A 54 21.76 -0.93 8.84
C GLN A 54 21.17 -1.37 7.48
N HIS A 55 21.63 -2.49 6.93
CA HIS A 55 21.09 -3.04 5.68
C HIS A 55 19.65 -3.54 5.83
N GLN A 56 19.32 -4.21 6.95
CA GLN A 56 17.95 -4.62 7.26
C GLN A 56 17.05 -3.41 7.52
N ALA A 57 17.56 -2.38 8.20
CA ALA A 57 16.87 -1.11 8.38
C ALA A 57 16.50 -0.44 7.05
N ALA A 58 17.46 -0.35 6.13
CA ALA A 58 17.24 0.24 4.81
C ALA A 58 16.22 -0.55 4.00
N ARG A 59 16.30 -1.89 4.02
CA ARG A 59 15.36 -2.77 3.31
C ARG A 59 13.94 -2.66 3.86
N LEU A 60 13.80 -2.61 5.18
CA LEU A 60 12.50 -2.48 5.81
C LEU A 60 11.91 -1.09 5.57
N SER A 61 12.72 -0.04 5.68
CA SER A 61 12.32 1.33 5.33
C SER A 61 11.79 1.40 3.90
N ALA A 62 12.51 0.83 2.92
CA ALA A 62 12.06 0.79 1.54
C ALA A 62 10.72 0.05 1.36
N ALA A 63 10.53 -1.07 2.06
CA ALA A 63 9.26 -1.82 2.00
C ALA A 63 8.09 -1.02 2.62
N ILE A 64 8.33 -0.34 3.74
CA ILE A 64 7.33 0.52 4.38
C ILE A 64 7.00 1.72 3.48
N SER A 65 7.99 2.36 2.85
CA SER A 65 7.75 3.47 1.93
C SER A 65 6.81 3.08 0.79
N VAL A 66 6.99 1.90 0.19
CA VAL A 66 6.08 1.41 -0.87
C VAL A 66 4.66 1.25 -0.36
N LEU A 67 4.46 0.69 0.85
CA LEU A 67 3.12 0.53 1.43
C LEU A 67 2.45 1.88 1.73
N LEU A 68 3.22 2.86 2.21
CA LEU A 68 2.71 4.19 2.53
C LEU A 68 2.41 5.00 1.27
N ASP A 69 3.25 4.91 0.24
CA ASP A 69 2.99 5.55 -1.05
C ASP A 69 1.73 4.96 -1.70
N ASP A 70 1.56 3.63 -1.66
CA ASP A 70 0.34 2.96 -2.10
C ASP A 70 -0.89 3.47 -1.34
N ALA A 71 -0.82 3.46 -0.01
CA ALA A 71 -1.92 3.90 0.84
C ALA A 71 -2.32 5.35 0.55
N ARG A 72 -1.33 6.23 0.35
CA ARG A 72 -1.56 7.63 0.02
C ARG A 72 -2.32 7.78 -1.29
N VAL A 73 -1.86 7.12 -2.36
CA VAL A 73 -2.50 7.22 -3.67
C VAL A 73 -3.94 6.69 -3.63
N LEU A 74 -4.16 5.58 -2.94
CA LEU A 74 -5.50 4.99 -2.75
C LEU A 74 -6.43 5.92 -1.96
N TYR A 75 -5.91 6.55 -0.90
CA TYR A 75 -6.66 7.52 -0.10
C TYR A 75 -7.02 8.77 -0.92
N GLU A 76 -6.07 9.32 -1.67
CA GLU A 76 -6.31 10.47 -2.55
C GLU A 76 -7.35 10.13 -3.64
N ALA A 77 -7.28 8.94 -4.24
CA ALA A 77 -8.25 8.46 -5.23
C ALA A 77 -9.65 8.25 -4.62
N SER A 78 -9.73 7.67 -3.42
CA SER A 78 -10.97 7.52 -2.66
C SER A 78 -11.63 8.88 -2.41
N HIS A 79 -10.86 9.84 -1.90
CA HIS A 79 -11.34 11.19 -1.63
C HIS A 79 -11.85 11.89 -2.90
N GLN A 80 -11.11 11.81 -4.00
CA GLN A 80 -11.55 12.36 -5.29
C GLN A 80 -12.87 11.74 -5.77
N ARG A 81 -13.02 10.41 -5.64
CA ARG A 81 -14.25 9.71 -6.03
C ARG A 81 -15.43 10.11 -5.15
N TRP A 82 -15.22 10.22 -3.84
CA TRP A 82 -16.24 10.66 -2.89
C TRP A 82 -16.72 12.09 -3.22
N MET A 83 -15.79 12.99 -3.54
CA MET A 83 -16.11 14.35 -3.97
C MET A 83 -16.91 14.38 -5.28
N GLN A 84 -16.56 13.55 -6.27
CA GLN A 84 -17.32 13.44 -7.53
C GLN A 84 -18.76 12.97 -7.28
N ALA A 85 -18.92 11.91 -6.48
CA ALA A 85 -20.24 11.36 -6.15
C ALA A 85 -21.13 12.38 -5.44
N MET A 86 -20.56 13.19 -4.55
CA MET A 86 -21.28 14.23 -3.82
C MET A 86 -21.63 15.45 -4.70
N GLN A 87 -20.88 15.68 -5.77
CA GLN A 87 -21.13 16.75 -6.75
C GLN A 87 -22.10 16.32 -7.88
N GLY A 88 -22.54 15.06 -7.90
CA GLY A 88 -23.43 14.53 -8.94
C GLY A 88 -22.78 14.39 -10.32
N LEU A 89 -21.44 14.29 -10.35
CA LEU A 89 -20.63 14.04 -11.55
C LEU A 89 -20.37 12.55 -11.76
#